data_AF-A0A258H7F9-F1
#
_entry.id   AF-A0A258H7F9-F1
#
_cell.length_a   1.000
_cell.length_b   1.000
_cell.length_c   1.000
_cell.angle_alpha   90.00
_cell.angle_beta   90.00
_cell.angle_gamma   90.00
#
_symmetry.space_group_name_H-M   'P 1'
#
loop_
_entity.id
_entity.type
_entity.pdbx_description
1 polymer ?
#
loop_
_entity_poly.entity_id
_entity_poly.type
_entity_poly.pdbx_seq_one_letter_code
_entity_poly.pdbx_strand_id
1 'polypeptide(L)'
;MFQLDDKFLQDLGLDQLPEAQRQAFLQHIYDELELRVGTQLSEGMSDEQLEQFEAIIDKNQGVIEGWIAQYAPDYHNDPAFARLQQATGLDINDQNLRDEFVATKWLEVNRPDYRQVVANVLEALKQEIKANREAILGAL
;
A
#
# COMPACT_ATOMS: atom_id res chain seq x y z
N MET A 1 8.35 1.03 -6.87
CA MET A 1 7.80 1.27 -5.52
C MET A 1 7.96 2.74 -5.22
N PHE A 2 6.92 3.41 -4.73
CA PHE A 2 7.04 4.77 -4.25
C PHE A 2 7.82 4.75 -2.93
N GLN A 3 8.78 5.64 -2.78
CA GLN A 3 9.57 5.79 -1.57
C GLN A 3 9.24 7.15 -0.98
N LEU A 4 8.78 7.17 0.28
CA LEU A 4 8.56 8.39 1.04
C LEU A 4 9.78 8.55 1.95
N ASP A 5 10.79 9.23 1.43
CA ASP A 5 12.08 9.46 2.07
C ASP A 5 12.50 10.94 1.97
N ASP A 6 13.69 11.31 2.44
CA ASP A 6 14.18 12.70 2.38
C ASP A 6 14.14 13.29 0.96
N LYS A 7 14.34 12.47 -0.08
CA LYS A 7 14.24 12.94 -1.47
C LYS A 7 12.81 13.34 -1.82
N PHE A 8 11.82 12.64 -1.28
CA PHE A 8 10.42 13.00 -1.41
C PHE A 8 10.15 14.36 -0.75
N LEU A 9 10.58 14.55 0.50
CA LEU A 9 10.43 15.85 1.19
C LEU A 9 11.12 16.99 0.43
N GLN A 10 12.30 16.73 -0.14
CA GLN A 10 13.02 17.70 -0.96
C GLN A 10 12.23 18.08 -2.22
N ASP A 11 11.59 17.13 -2.92
CA ASP A 11 10.73 17.43 -4.09
C ASP A 11 9.52 18.29 -3.69
N LEU A 12 9.05 18.13 -2.46
CA LEU A 12 7.98 18.95 -1.89
C LEU A 12 8.47 20.33 -1.39
N GLY A 13 9.78 20.58 -1.38
CA GLY A 13 10.38 21.80 -0.85
C GLY A 13 10.35 21.89 0.68
N LEU A 14 10.33 20.74 1.36
CA LEU A 14 10.33 20.60 2.81
C LEU A 14 11.72 20.23 3.37
N ASP A 15 12.79 20.51 2.61
CA ASP A 15 14.17 20.23 3.00
C ASP A 15 14.67 21.09 4.17
N GLN A 16 13.88 22.06 4.63
CA GLN A 16 14.19 22.90 5.79
C GLN A 16 13.63 22.34 7.10
N LEU A 17 12.83 21.26 7.04
CA LEU A 17 12.30 20.62 8.25
C LEU A 17 13.44 20.05 9.11
N PRO A 18 13.38 20.16 10.45
CA PRO A 18 14.28 19.45 11.35
C PRO A 18 14.16 17.93 11.18
N GLU A 19 15.26 17.19 11.33
CA GLU A 19 15.31 15.74 11.11
C GLU A 19 14.23 14.97 11.91
N ALA A 20 14.03 15.33 13.18
CA ALA A 20 12.99 14.74 14.02
C ALA A 20 11.57 14.96 13.47
N GLN A 21 11.32 16.11 12.85
CA GLN A 21 10.02 16.40 12.24
C GLN A 21 9.85 15.78 10.87
N ARG A 22 10.94 15.61 10.10
CA ARG A 22 10.89 14.89 8.81
C ARG A 22 10.37 13.48 8.98
N GLN A 23 10.90 12.74 9.95
CA GLN A 23 10.47 11.37 10.22
C GLN A 23 9.00 11.33 10.65
N ALA A 24 8.60 12.21 11.57
CA ALA A 24 7.20 12.30 12.00
C ALA A 24 6.26 12.67 10.84
N PHE A 25 6.68 13.60 9.97
CA PHE A 25 5.89 14.05 8.83
C PHE A 25 5.79 12.97 7.75
N LEU A 26 6.89 12.27 7.43
CA LEU A 26 6.89 11.12 6.52
C LEU A 26 5.96 10.02 7.02
N GLN A 27 6.02 9.70 8.31
CA GLN A 27 5.11 8.74 8.93
C GLN A 27 3.65 9.20 8.77
N HIS A 28 3.37 10.47 9.04
CA HIS A 28 2.02 11.01 8.89
C HIS A 28 1.52 10.94 7.43
N ILE A 29 2.39 11.18 6.46
CA ILE A 29 2.07 11.02 5.03
C ILE A 29 1.77 9.55 4.71
N TYR A 30 2.51 8.60 5.29
CA TYR A 30 2.22 7.17 5.14
C TYR A 30 0.84 6.80 5.67
N ASP A 31 0.53 7.18 6.91
CA ASP A 31 -0.77 6.91 7.55
C ASP A 31 -1.93 7.53 6.72
N GLU A 32 -1.77 8.77 6.28
CA GLU A 32 -2.78 9.45 5.44
C GLU A 32 -2.95 8.80 4.07
N LEU A 33 -1.84 8.38 3.45
CA LEU A 33 -1.88 7.67 2.17
C LEU A 33 -2.63 6.35 2.31
N GLU A 34 -2.34 5.57 3.37
CA GLU A 34 -2.99 4.30 3.65
C GLU A 34 -4.50 4.48 3.86
N LEU A 35 -4.91 5.45 4.69
CA LEU A 35 -6.30 5.76 4.95
C LEU A 35 -7.07 6.16 3.68
N ARG A 36 -6.50 7.08 2.89
CA ARG A 36 -7.15 7.59 1.67
C ARG A 36 -7.19 6.54 0.58
N VAL A 37 -6.13 5.76 0.42
CA VAL A 37 -6.10 4.62 -0.51
C VAL A 37 -7.13 3.59 -0.09
N GLY A 38 -7.20 3.20 1.19
CA GLY A 38 -8.22 2.27 1.69
C GLY A 38 -9.64 2.74 1.41
N THR A 39 -9.92 4.01 1.68
CA THR A 39 -11.23 4.63 1.40
C THR A 39 -11.56 4.58 -0.09
N GLN A 40 -10.65 5.05 -0.96
CA GLN A 40 -10.88 5.10 -2.41
C GLN A 40 -10.97 3.70 -3.02
N LEU A 41 -10.21 2.74 -2.48
CA LEU A 41 -10.30 1.35 -2.91
C LEU A 41 -11.65 0.76 -2.57
N SER A 42 -12.19 1.09 -1.40
CA SER A 42 -13.50 0.61 -0.97
C SER A 42 -14.65 1.13 -1.85
N GLU A 43 -14.48 2.31 -2.47
CA GLU A 43 -15.46 2.82 -3.42
C GLU A 43 -15.56 1.92 -4.65
N GLY A 44 -16.74 1.33 -4.85
CA GLY A 44 -17.01 0.43 -5.98
C GLY A 44 -16.75 -1.05 -5.71
N MET A 45 -16.39 -1.41 -4.46
CA MET A 45 -16.39 -2.80 -4.01
C MET A 45 -17.70 -3.12 -3.29
N SER A 46 -18.13 -4.38 -3.39
CA SER A 46 -19.28 -4.87 -2.60
C SER A 46 -18.85 -5.14 -1.15
N ASP A 47 -19.79 -5.11 -0.21
CA ASP A 47 -19.51 -5.41 1.21
C ASP A 47 -18.77 -6.75 1.39
N GLU A 48 -19.15 -7.77 0.63
CA GLU A 48 -18.50 -9.09 0.63
C GLU A 48 -17.02 -9.03 0.20
N GLN A 49 -16.69 -8.15 -0.75
CA GLN A 49 -15.31 -7.98 -1.19
C GLN A 49 -14.50 -7.20 -0.16
N LEU A 50 -15.11 -6.21 0.50
CA LEU A 50 -14.45 -5.47 1.58
C LEU A 50 -14.15 -6.38 2.76
N GLU A 51 -15.11 -7.18 3.20
CA GLU A 51 -14.93 -8.14 4.30
C GLU A 51 -13.88 -9.19 3.94
N GLN A 52 -13.89 -9.71 2.71
CA GLN A 52 -12.86 -10.65 2.25
C GLN A 52 -11.47 -10.01 2.24
N PHE A 53 -11.35 -8.76 1.78
CA PHE A 53 -10.07 -8.05 1.76
C PHE A 53 -9.56 -7.74 3.16
N GLU A 54 -10.42 -7.23 4.05
CA GLU A 54 -10.08 -6.99 5.46
C GLU A 54 -9.55 -8.28 6.10
N ALA A 55 -10.25 -9.40 5.94
CA ALA A 55 -9.79 -10.69 6.46
C ALA A 55 -8.45 -11.15 5.87
N ILE A 56 -8.16 -10.84 4.59
CA ILE A 56 -6.84 -11.12 3.98
C ILE A 56 -5.76 -10.23 4.62
N ILE A 57 -6.03 -8.95 4.83
CA ILE A 57 -5.10 -8.00 5.48
C ILE A 57 -4.84 -8.38 6.94
N ASP A 58 -5.87 -8.84 7.66
CA ASP A 58 -5.78 -9.42 9.02
C ASP A 58 -5.12 -10.81 9.07
N LYS A 59 -4.62 -11.30 7.92
CA LYS A 59 -3.95 -12.60 7.79
C LYS A 59 -4.82 -13.78 8.23
N ASN A 60 -6.13 -13.69 8.04
CA ASN A 60 -7.05 -14.78 8.33
C ASN A 60 -6.79 -15.95 7.37
N GLN A 61 -6.12 -16.98 7.90
CA GLN A 61 -5.66 -18.12 7.11
C GLN A 61 -6.83 -18.86 6.42
N GLY A 62 -8.00 -18.97 7.07
CA GLY A 62 -9.16 -19.63 6.46
C GLY A 62 -9.65 -18.90 5.20
N VAL A 63 -9.66 -17.57 5.23
CA VAL A 63 -10.05 -16.75 4.06
C VAL A 63 -8.96 -16.80 2.98
N ILE A 64 -7.69 -16.69 3.38
CA ILE A 64 -6.54 -16.75 2.46
C ILE A 64 -6.48 -18.09 1.74
N GLU A 65 -6.58 -19.21 2.47
CA GLU A 65 -6.57 -20.56 1.89
C GLU A 65 -7.76 -20.79 0.97
N GLY A 66 -8.96 -20.35 1.37
CA GLY A 66 -10.16 -20.43 0.52
C GLY A 66 -10.02 -19.61 -0.76
N TRP A 67 -9.46 -18.40 -0.65
CA TRP A 67 -9.22 -17.55 -1.81
C TRP A 67 -8.19 -18.14 -2.77
N ILE A 68 -7.07 -18.67 -2.24
CA ILE A 68 -6.05 -19.37 -3.04
C ILE A 68 -6.68 -20.55 -3.78
N ALA A 69 -7.45 -21.40 -3.10
CA ALA A 69 -8.06 -22.57 -3.72
C ALA A 69 -9.00 -22.20 -4.89
N GLN A 70 -9.67 -21.05 -4.80
CA GLN A 70 -10.61 -20.58 -5.81
C GLN A 70 -9.93 -19.84 -6.96
N TYR A 71 -8.99 -18.93 -6.68
CA TYR A 71 -8.48 -17.96 -7.65
C TYR A 71 -7.02 -18.17 -8.04
N ALA A 72 -6.21 -18.83 -7.19
CA ALA A 72 -4.79 -19.04 -7.42
C ALA A 72 -4.29 -20.42 -6.93
N PRO A 73 -4.91 -21.55 -7.33
CA PRO A 73 -4.56 -22.87 -6.79
C PRO A 73 -3.12 -23.29 -7.11
N ASP A 74 -2.51 -22.69 -8.14
CA ASP A 74 -1.13 -22.93 -8.56
C ASP A 74 -0.24 -21.69 -8.35
N TYR A 75 -0.46 -20.94 -7.27
CA TYR A 75 0.25 -19.68 -7.01
C TYR A 75 1.78 -19.83 -6.92
N HIS A 76 2.29 -21.01 -6.55
CA HIS A 76 3.73 -21.27 -6.50
C HIS A 76 4.42 -21.13 -7.87
N ASN A 77 3.68 -21.35 -8.96
CA ASN A 77 4.17 -21.17 -10.33
C ASN A 77 3.89 -19.75 -10.88
N ASP A 78 3.24 -18.89 -10.10
CA ASP A 78 2.94 -17.52 -10.52
C ASP A 78 4.22 -16.67 -10.55
N PRO A 79 4.51 -15.97 -11.66
CA PRO A 79 5.70 -15.11 -11.75
C PRO A 79 5.70 -13.97 -10.73
N ALA A 80 4.53 -13.51 -10.25
CA ALA A 80 4.45 -12.52 -9.19
C ALA A 80 4.90 -13.13 -7.84
N PHE A 81 4.55 -14.38 -7.55
CA PHE A 81 5.00 -15.08 -6.36
C PHE A 81 6.52 -15.27 -6.35
N ALA A 82 7.10 -15.70 -7.48
CA ALA A 82 8.55 -15.86 -7.61
C ALA A 82 9.31 -14.52 -7.42
N ARG A 83 8.77 -13.41 -7.93
CA ARG A 83 9.35 -12.07 -7.72
C ARG A 83 9.27 -11.64 -6.25
N LEU A 84 8.15 -11.91 -5.59
CA LEU A 84 7.95 -11.57 -4.18
C LEU A 84 8.92 -12.37 -3.30
N GLN A 85 9.10 -13.65 -3.60
CA GLN A 85 10.06 -14.51 -2.93
C GLN A 85 11.49 -13.96 -3.08
N GLN A 86 11.88 -13.56 -4.30
CA GLN A 86 13.21 -12.98 -4.55
C GLN A 86 13.43 -11.65 -3.82
N ALA A 87 12.37 -10.83 -3.71
CA ALA A 87 12.45 -9.52 -3.05
C ALA A 87 12.55 -9.64 -1.52
N THR A 88 11.81 -10.57 -0.93
CA THR A 88 11.74 -10.76 0.53
C THR A 88 12.81 -11.71 1.06
N GLY A 89 13.29 -12.64 0.22
CA GLY A 89 14.21 -13.71 0.61
C GLY A 89 13.57 -14.79 1.49
N LEU A 90 12.24 -14.81 1.59
CA LEU A 90 11.48 -15.77 2.40
C LEU A 90 11.44 -17.16 1.74
N ASP A 91 11.22 -18.19 2.56
CA ASP A 91 11.02 -19.56 2.07
C ASP A 91 9.78 -19.64 1.19
N ILE A 92 9.79 -20.56 0.21
CA ILE A 92 8.66 -20.75 -0.70
C ILE A 92 7.36 -21.16 0.05
N ASN A 93 7.49 -21.78 1.23
CA ASN A 93 6.37 -22.18 2.09
C ASN A 93 6.14 -21.20 3.25
N ASP A 94 6.81 -20.04 3.27
CA ASP A 94 6.62 -19.06 4.32
C ASP A 94 5.20 -18.49 4.29
N GLN A 95 4.57 -18.46 5.46
CA GLN A 95 3.19 -17.97 5.58
C GLN A 95 3.10 -16.48 5.22
N ASN A 96 4.05 -15.65 5.63
CA ASN A 96 4.01 -14.22 5.33
C ASN A 96 4.18 -13.96 3.83
N LEU A 97 5.01 -14.77 3.15
CA LEU A 97 5.16 -14.69 1.70
C LEU A 97 3.84 -14.98 0.99
N ARG A 98 3.12 -16.01 1.44
CA ARG A 98 1.80 -16.37 0.92
C ARG A 98 0.76 -15.29 1.20
N ASP A 99 0.70 -14.79 2.43
CA ASP A 99 -0.27 -13.75 2.84
C ASP A 99 -0.08 -12.47 2.00
N GLU A 100 1.17 -12.04 1.81
CA GLU A 100 1.51 -10.84 1.03
C GLU A 100 1.24 -11.02 -0.48
N PHE A 101 1.48 -12.22 -1.01
CA PHE A 101 1.08 -12.56 -2.37
C PHE A 101 -0.44 -12.47 -2.55
N VAL A 102 -1.22 -13.04 -1.63
CA VAL A 102 -2.68 -13.05 -1.73
C VAL A 102 -3.24 -11.64 -1.64
N ALA A 103 -2.78 -10.81 -0.70
CA ALA A 103 -3.20 -9.41 -0.61
C ALA A 103 -2.96 -8.65 -1.92
N THR A 104 -1.79 -8.84 -2.54
CA THR A 104 -1.44 -8.21 -3.81
C THR A 104 -2.28 -8.76 -4.97
N LYS A 105 -2.39 -10.08 -5.09
CA LYS A 105 -3.10 -10.74 -6.18
C LYS A 105 -4.60 -10.48 -6.12
N TRP A 106 -5.15 -10.39 -4.91
CA TRP A 106 -6.55 -10.06 -4.67
C TRP A 106 -6.90 -8.70 -5.27
N LEU A 107 -6.05 -7.70 -5.06
CA LEU A 107 -6.21 -6.36 -5.65
C LEU A 107 -6.09 -6.41 -7.16
N GLU A 108 -5.17 -7.20 -7.73
CA GLU A 108 -5.08 -7.34 -9.19
C GLU A 108 -6.34 -7.94 -9.83
N VAL A 109 -7.00 -8.86 -9.14
CA VAL A 109 -8.24 -9.52 -9.63
C VAL A 109 -9.47 -8.63 -9.43
N ASN A 110 -9.61 -7.99 -8.26
CA ASN A 110 -10.83 -7.27 -7.88
C ASN A 110 -10.77 -5.75 -8.13
N ARG A 111 -9.58 -5.15 -8.18
CA ARG A 111 -9.33 -3.72 -8.41
C ARG A 111 -8.15 -3.52 -9.37
N PRO A 112 -8.33 -3.81 -10.68
CA PRO A 112 -7.26 -3.61 -11.67
C PRO A 112 -6.77 -2.15 -11.74
N ASP A 113 -7.60 -1.20 -11.32
CA ASP A 113 -7.29 0.21 -11.17
C ASP A 113 -6.55 0.57 -9.87
N TYR A 114 -6.25 -0.38 -8.97
CA TYR A 114 -5.56 -0.16 -7.69
C TYR A 114 -4.30 0.72 -7.84
N ARG A 115 -3.45 0.42 -8.82
CA ARG A 115 -2.22 1.19 -9.06
C ARG A 115 -2.52 2.63 -9.46
N GLN A 116 -3.59 2.85 -10.22
CA GLN A 116 -4.02 4.18 -10.62
C GLN A 116 -4.62 4.93 -9.43
N VAL A 117 -5.41 4.25 -8.59
CA VAL A 117 -5.94 4.81 -7.34
C VAL A 117 -4.81 5.29 -6.43
N VAL A 118 -3.82 4.44 -6.15
CA VAL A 118 -2.65 4.82 -5.33
C VAL A 118 -1.90 6.01 -5.94
N ALA A 119 -1.69 5.99 -7.26
CA ALA A 119 -1.01 7.10 -7.96
C ALA A 119 -1.80 8.42 -7.84
N ASN A 120 -3.11 8.38 -8.02
CA ASN A 120 -3.99 9.55 -7.94
C ASN A 120 -4.03 10.13 -6.52
N VAL A 121 -4.20 9.28 -5.51
CA VAL A 121 -4.23 9.71 -4.10
C VAL A 121 -2.87 10.31 -3.71
N LEU A 122 -1.78 9.67 -4.09
CA LEU A 122 -0.44 10.19 -3.82
C LEU A 122 -0.21 11.54 -4.52
N GLU A 123 -0.61 11.68 -5.78
CA GLU A 123 -0.47 12.94 -6.51
C GLU A 123 -1.28 14.06 -5.84
N ALA A 124 -2.53 13.80 -5.46
CA ALA A 124 -3.36 14.75 -4.72
C ALA A 124 -2.69 15.18 -3.40
N LEU A 125 -2.19 14.22 -2.63
CA LEU A 125 -1.49 14.48 -1.37
C LEU A 125 -0.24 15.35 -1.58
N LYS A 126 0.55 15.08 -2.63
CA LYS A 126 1.69 15.95 -2.98
C LYS A 126 1.27 17.37 -3.29
N GLN A 127 0.17 17.57 -4.03
CA GLN A 127 -0.34 18.90 -4.36
C GLN A 127 -0.83 19.63 -3.10
N GLU A 128 -1.54 18.94 -2.21
CA GLU A 128 -1.97 19.50 -0.92
C GLU A 128 -0.79 19.93 -0.05
N ILE A 129 0.25 19.09 0.06
CA ILE A 129 1.45 19.43 0.83
C ILE A 129 2.18 20.62 0.20
N LYS A 130 2.32 20.65 -1.14
CA LYS A 130 2.95 21.78 -1.85
C LYS A 130 2.17 23.09 -1.65
N ALA A 131 0.83 23.02 -1.68
CA ALA A 131 -0.04 24.18 -1.45
C ALA A 131 0.04 24.70 -0.01
N ASN A 132 0.23 23.82 0.98
CA ASN A 132 0.31 24.18 2.39
C ASN A 132 1.75 24.31 2.91
N ARG A 133 2.75 24.23 2.02
CA ARG A 133 4.17 24.20 2.38
C ARG A 133 4.59 25.35 3.29
N GLU A 134 4.16 26.57 3.01
CA GLU A 134 4.52 27.74 3.80
C GLU A 134 3.96 27.67 5.22
N ALA A 135 2.73 27.15 5.39
CA ALA A 135 2.14 26.94 6.71
C ALA A 135 2.85 25.82 7.49
N ILE A 136 3.25 24.75 6.80
CA ILE A 136 4.00 23.64 7.40
C ILE A 136 5.37 24.11 7.90
N LEU A 137 6.08 24.91 7.10
CA LEU A 137 7.38 25.47 7.47
C LEU A 137 7.28 26.60 8.52
N GLY A 138 6.16 27.34 8.53
CA GLY A 138 5.90 28.41 9.49
C GLY A 138 5.32 27.94 10.84
N ALA A 139 4.94 26.67 10.96
CA ALA A 139 4.51 26.04 12.20
C ALA A 139 5.69 25.48 13.05
N LEU A 140 6.93 25.67 12.55
CA LEU A 140 8.21 25.42 13.24
C LEU A 140 8.50 26.49 14.30
#